data_AF-A0A7V7BMI9-F1
#
_entry.id   AF-A0A7V7BMI9-F1
#
_cell.length_a   1.000
_cell.length_b   1.000
_cell.length_c   1.000
_cell.angle_alpha   90.00
_cell.angle_beta   90.00
_cell.angle_gamma   90.00
#
_symmetry.space_group_name_H-M   'P 1'
#
loop_
_entity.id
_entity.type
_entity.pdbx_description
1 polymer ?
#
loop_
_entity_poly.entity_id
_entity_poly.type
_entity_poly.pdbx_seq_one_letter_code
_entity_poly.pdbx_strand_id
1 'polypeptide(L)' 'MTEIENHPIEDVFGLEIYPGDVYYKFGNDIVNENNLQRYLIEKQQVECFRARD' A
#
# COMPACT_ATOMS: atom_id res chain seq x y z
N MET A 1 -29.05 -3.68 -4.62
CA MET A 1 -27.91 -4.29 -3.91
C MET A 1 -26.68 -3.84 -4.68
N THR A 2 -25.91 -2.90 -4.13
CA THR A 2 -24.58 -2.60 -4.65
C THR A 2 -23.74 -3.85 -4.41
N GLU A 3 -23.24 -4.47 -5.47
CA GLU A 3 -22.23 -5.51 -5.34
C GLU A 3 -21.07 -4.90 -4.55
N ILE A 4 -20.74 -5.50 -3.41
CA ILE A 4 -19.49 -5.21 -2.74
C ILE A 4 -18.45 -5.83 -3.67
N GLU A 5 -17.82 -5.01 -4.52
CA GLU A 5 -16.72 -5.46 -5.36
C GLU A 5 -15.63 -5.95 -4.42
N ASN A 6 -15.58 -7.26 -4.22
CA ASN A 6 -14.60 -7.90 -3.36
C ASN A 6 -13.32 -7.93 -4.20
N HIS A 7 -12.45 -6.94 -4.01
CA HIS A 7 -11.25 -6.82 -4.82
C HIS A 7 -10.21 -7.87 -4.39
N PRO A 8 -9.56 -8.56 -5.34
CA PRO A 8 -8.71 -9.69 -5.02
C PRO A 8 -7.37 -9.32 -4.39
N ILE A 9 -7.03 -8.03 -4.32
CA ILE A 9 -5.72 -7.54 -3.86
C ILE A 9 -5.95 -6.50 -2.78
N GLU A 10 -5.45 -6.80 -1.58
CA GLU A 10 -5.32 -5.88 -0.47
C GLU A 10 -3.84 -5.66 -0.18
N ASP A 11 -3.50 -4.46 0.29
CA ASP A 11 -2.18 -4.19 0.82
C ASP A 11 -1.99 -4.82 2.21
N VAL A 12 -0.75 -4.82 2.71
CA VAL A 12 -0.42 -5.43 4.01
C VAL A 12 -1.11 -4.78 5.22
N PHE A 13 -1.81 -3.66 5.02
CA PHE A 13 -2.60 -2.96 6.04
C PHE A 13 -4.12 -3.15 5.82
N GLY A 14 -4.53 -3.98 4.86
CA GLY A 14 -5.93 -4.27 4.56
C GLY A 14 -6.61 -3.23 3.67
N LEU A 15 -5.84 -2.35 3.00
CA LEU A 15 -6.40 -1.42 2.03
C LEU A 15 -6.56 -2.13 0.67
N GLU A 16 -7.79 -2.20 0.16
CA GLU A 16 -8.06 -2.73 -1.18
C GLU A 16 -7.35 -1.90 -2.27
N ILE A 17 -6.84 -2.60 -3.29
CA ILE A 17 -6.23 -2.01 -4.47
C ILE A 17 -7.26 -1.98 -5.61
N TYR A 18 -7.56 -0.78 -6.11
CA TYR A 18 -8.52 -0.56 -7.19
C TYR A 18 -7.81 -0.33 -8.54
N PRO A 19 -8.50 -0.51 -9.67
CA PRO A 19 -7.97 -0.13 -10.98
C PRO A 19 -7.54 1.34 -11.01
N GLY A 20 -6.26 1.58 -11.31
CA GLY A 20 -5.66 2.92 -11.36
C GLY A 20 -4.82 3.28 -10.13
N ASP A 21 -4.89 2.50 -9.06
CA ASP A 21 -4.02 2.69 -7.90
C ASP A 21 -2.56 2.35 -8.22
N VAL A 22 -1.65 3.10 -7.61
CA VAL A 22 -0.22 2.80 -7.61
C VAL A 22 0.11 1.96 -6.38
N TYR A 23 0.76 0.82 -6.58
CA TYR A 23 1.22 -0.05 -5.51
C TYR A 23 2.61 -0.62 -5.82
N TYR A 24 3.26 -1.11 -4.77
CA TYR A 24 4.61 -1.66 -4.80
C TYR A 24 4.59 -3.08 -4.23
N LYS A 25 5.42 -3.97 -4.78
CA LYS A 25 5.57 -5.35 -4.28
C LYS A 25 6.95 -5.58 -3.69
N PHE A 26 7.01 -5.90 -2.39
CA PHE A 26 8.23 -6.23 -1.66
C PHE A 26 8.18 -7.69 -1.22
N GLY A 27 8.82 -8.59 -1.98
CA GLY A 27 8.66 -10.03 -1.74
C GLY A 27 7.21 -10.45 -1.91
N ASN A 28 6.55 -10.85 -0.82
CA ASN A 28 5.12 -11.21 -0.82
C ASN A 28 4.20 -10.07 -0.37
N ASP A 29 4.75 -8.95 0.09
CA ASP A 29 3.98 -7.82 0.59
C ASP A 29 3.53 -6.94 -0.57
N ILE A 30 2.23 -6.64 -0.62
CA ILE A 30 1.64 -5.61 -1.47
C ILE A 30 1.49 -4.34 -0.64
N VAL A 31 1.91 -3.20 -1.17
CA VAL A 31 1.92 -1.92 -0.43
C VAL A 31 1.33 -0.83 -1.31
N ASN A 32 0.18 -0.29 -0.94
CA ASN A 32 -0.40 0.86 -1.61
C ASN A 32 0.51 2.09 -1.42
N GLU A 33 0.59 2.97 -2.43
CA GLU A 33 1.42 4.19 -2.36
C GLU A 33 1.14 5.04 -1.11
N ASN A 34 -0.11 5.14 -0.67
CA ASN A 34 -0.49 5.88 0.53
C ASN A 34 0.12 5.29 1.82
N ASN A 35 0.43 3.99 1.81
CA ASN A 35 1.02 3.28 2.94
C ASN A 35 2.53 3.02 2.78
N LEU A 36 3.13 3.42 1.65
CA LEU A 36 4.53 3.12 1.35
C LEU A 36 5.50 3.65 2.41
N GLN A 37 5.36 4.92 2.81
CA GLN A 37 6.24 5.51 3.81
C GLN A 37 6.13 4.78 5.16
N ARG A 38 4.91 4.44 5.58
CA ARG A 38 4.66 3.68 6.80
C ARG A 38 5.31 2.30 6.74
N TYR A 39 5.13 1.59 5.62
CA TYR A 39 5.74 0.29 5.39
C TYR A 39 7.28 0.33 5.48
N LEU A 40 7.90 1.31 4.81
CA LEU A 40 9.36 1.45 4.80
C LEU A 40 9.92 1.69 6.21
N ILE A 41 9.24 2.52 7.01
CA ILE A 41 9.65 2.79 8.41
C ILE A 41 9.39 1.56 9.30
N GLU A 42 8.17 1.04 9.33
CA GLU A 42 7.75 0.03 10.31
C GLU A 42 8.26 -1.39 9.98
N LYS A 43 8.38 -1.74 8.70
CA LYS A 43 8.69 -3.13 8.27
C LYS A 43 10.11 -3.27 7.73
N GLN A 44 10.62 -2.25 7.03
CA GLN A 44 11.96 -2.27 6.45
C GLN A 44 13.00 -1.52 7.29
N GLN A 45 12.57 -0.81 8.35
CA GLN A 45 13.43 -0.01 9.24
C GLN A 45 14.28 1.02 8.47
N VAL A 46 13.72 1.54 7.38
CA VAL A 46 14.37 2.55 6.54
C VAL A 46 14.00 3.94 7.05
N GLU A 47 15.01 4.77 7.28
CA GLU A 47 14.80 6.18 7.57
C GLU A 47 14.26 6.88 6.31
N CYS A 48 13.05 7.43 6.42
CA CYS A 48 12.35 8.04 5.29
C CYS A 48 12.29 9.55 5.46
N PHE A 49 12.66 10.29 4.42
CA PHE A 49 12.60 11.74 4.37
C PHE A 49 11.65 12.16 3.25
N ARG A 50 10.70 13.05 3.56
CA ARG A 50 9.86 13.71 2.55
C ARG A 50 10.33 15.15 2.43
N ALA A 51 10.68 15.57 1.21
CA ALA A 51 10.86 16.99 0.94
C ALA A 51 9.54 17.71 1.25
N ARG A 52 9.60 18.82 1.97
CA ARG A 52 8.44 19.69 2.15
C ARG A 52 8.38 20.60 0.93
N ASP A 53 7.25 20.58 0.23
CA ASP A 53 6.94 21.55 -0.82
C ASP A 53 6.71 22.95 -0.24
#